data_AF-A0A945U586-F1
#
_entry.id   AF-A0A945U586-F1
#
_cell.length_a   1.000
_cell.length_b   1.000
_cell.length_c   1.000
_cell.angle_alpha   90.00
_cell.angle_beta   90.00
_cell.angle_gamma   90.00
#
_symmetry.space_group_name_H-M   'P 1'
#
loop_
_entity.id
_entity.type
_entity.pdbx_description
1 polymer ?
#
loop_
_entity_poly.entity_id
_entity_poly.type
_entity_poly.pdbx_seq_one_letter_code
_entity_poly.pdbx_strand_id
1 'polypeptide(L)'
;MKNIPLIIVLTFLTIRVSAQKVYSVEYSSQADVKVFVVDYESQADLCVYKVDYSSQAGKNDGNWFFVDYSSQADKKIFFTDYASQADVKIYFVDYRSQTKWKKKEKMYLFY
;
A
#
# COMPACT_ATOMS: atom_id res chain seq x y z
N MET A 1 47.64 33.19 -10.38
CA MET A 1 46.16 33.15 -10.34
C MET A 1 45.76 31.70 -10.32
N LYS A 2 45.28 31.21 -9.17
CA LYS A 2 45.15 29.78 -8.85
C LYS A 2 43.67 29.40 -9.07
N ASN A 3 43.38 28.74 -10.18
CA ASN A 3 42.02 28.35 -10.54
C ASN A 3 41.74 26.96 -9.95
N ILE A 4 40.88 26.88 -8.94
CA ILE A 4 40.40 25.60 -8.38
C ILE A 4 39.09 25.28 -9.09
N PRO A 5 38.95 24.17 -9.84
CA PRO A 5 37.66 23.76 -10.35
C PRO A 5 36.89 23.09 -9.20
N LEU A 6 35.79 23.73 -8.79
CA LEU A 6 34.82 23.21 -7.83
C LEU A 6 34.08 22.04 -8.50
N ILE A 7 34.50 20.80 -8.22
CA ILE A 7 33.75 19.60 -8.62
C ILE A 7 32.47 19.56 -7.79
N ILE A 8 31.35 19.94 -8.40
CA ILE A 8 30.02 19.75 -7.83
C ILE A 8 29.67 18.26 -7.97
N VAL A 9 29.96 17.50 -6.92
CA VAL A 9 29.47 16.13 -6.76
C VAL A 9 27.97 16.22 -6.45
N LEU A 10 27.13 16.04 -7.47
CA LEU A 10 25.68 15.90 -7.31
C LEU A 10 25.38 14.46 -6.88
N THR A 11 25.44 14.18 -5.58
CA THR A 11 24.96 12.93 -5.00
C THR A 11 23.44 12.90 -5.07
N PHE A 12 22.89 12.19 -6.07
CA PHE A 12 21.48 11.81 -6.08
C PHE A 12 21.22 10.88 -4.89
N LEU A 13 20.69 11.43 -3.80
CA LEU A 13 20.13 10.65 -2.71
C LEU A 13 18.89 9.94 -3.27
N THR A 14 19.04 8.66 -3.63
CA THR A 14 17.90 7.86 -4.08
C THR A 14 16.98 7.63 -2.88
N ILE A 15 15.93 8.46 -2.80
CA ILE A 15 14.84 8.22 -1.87
C ILE A 15 14.21 6.90 -2.32
N ARG A 16 14.42 5.83 -1.56
CA ARG A 16 13.68 4.57 -1.75
C ARG A 16 12.23 4.88 -1.44
N VAL A 17 11.45 5.22 -2.46
CA VAL A 17 10.00 5.34 -2.35
C VAL A 17 9.49 3.89 -2.27
N SER A 18 9.32 3.38 -1.06
CA SER A 18 8.62 2.09 -0.87
C SER A 18 7.18 2.30 -1.29
N ALA A 19 6.80 1.64 -2.37
CA ALA A 19 5.49 1.65 -2.97
C ALA A 19 4.76 0.42 -2.41
N GLN A 20 3.54 0.56 -1.88
CA GLN A 20 2.79 -0.48 -1.21
C GLN A 20 2.41 -1.62 -2.16
N LYS A 21 3.28 -2.64 -2.19
CA LYS A 21 3.07 -3.89 -2.91
C LYS A 21 2.37 -4.89 -2.01
N VAL A 22 1.28 -5.44 -2.50
CA VAL A 22 0.44 -6.38 -1.75
C VAL A 22 0.39 -7.72 -2.45
N TYR A 23 0.48 -8.80 -1.69
CA TYR A 23 0.31 -10.16 -2.19
C TYR A 23 -0.91 -10.79 -1.54
N SER A 24 -1.81 -11.33 -2.34
CA SER A 24 -2.98 -12.05 -1.84
C SER A 24 -2.58 -13.47 -1.45
N VAL A 25 -2.78 -13.85 -0.19
CA VAL A 25 -2.56 -15.21 0.29
C VAL A 25 -3.87 -16.00 0.35
N GLU A 26 -3.77 -17.32 0.28
CA GLU A 26 -4.93 -18.23 0.33
C GLU A 26 -5.37 -18.55 1.76
N TYR A 27 -4.49 -18.41 2.75
CA TYR A 27 -4.76 -18.80 4.13
C TYR A 27 -4.52 -17.62 5.09
N SER A 28 -5.44 -17.42 6.03
CA SER A 28 -5.36 -16.32 7.00
C SER A 28 -4.10 -16.36 7.88
N SER A 29 -3.54 -17.54 8.10
CA SER A 29 -2.30 -17.74 8.88
C SER A 29 -1.04 -17.23 8.18
N GLN A 30 -1.11 -17.01 6.86
CA GLN A 30 0.01 -16.52 6.04
C GLN A 30 0.00 -14.99 5.88
N ALA A 31 -1.08 -14.33 6.29
CA ALA A 31 -1.27 -12.91 6.10
C ALA A 31 -0.69 -12.08 7.24
N ASP A 32 -0.18 -10.90 6.88
CA ASP A 32 0.15 -9.86 7.83
C ASP A 32 -1.11 -9.08 8.25
N VAL A 33 -2.08 -8.95 7.33
CA VAL A 33 -3.34 -8.23 7.54
C VAL A 33 -4.51 -8.98 6.90
N LYS A 34 -5.61 -9.14 7.64
CA LYS A 34 -6.88 -9.66 7.10
C LYS A 34 -7.77 -8.50 6.70
N VAL A 35 -8.27 -8.54 5.47
CA VAL A 35 -9.12 -7.48 4.92
C VAL A 35 -10.48 -8.03 4.54
N PHE A 36 -11.52 -7.23 4.80
CA PHE A 36 -12.88 -7.51 4.34
C PHE A 36 -13.30 -6.44 3.35
N VAL A 37 -13.77 -6.84 2.17
CA VAL A 37 -14.26 -5.93 1.14
C VAL A 37 -15.71 -5.57 1.47
N VAL A 38 -16.01 -4.29 1.67
CA VAL A 38 -17.37 -3.80 1.92
C VAL A 38 -18.04 -3.37 0.62
N ASP A 39 -19.37 -3.38 0.60
CA ASP A 39 -20.16 -2.98 -0.57
C ASP A 39 -20.28 -1.45 -0.75
N TYR A 40 -20.04 -0.68 0.32
CA TYR A 40 -20.23 0.77 0.33
C TYR A 40 -19.02 1.49 0.92
N GLU A 41 -18.58 2.57 0.26
CA GLU A 41 -17.45 3.39 0.71
C GLU A 41 -17.59 3.83 2.18
N SER A 42 -18.81 4.16 2.62
CA SER A 42 -19.10 4.63 3.99
C SER A 42 -18.74 3.62 5.09
N GLN A 43 -18.68 2.33 4.78
CA GLN A 43 -18.37 1.27 5.73
C GLN A 43 -16.87 0.96 5.84
N ALA A 44 -16.06 1.50 4.93
CA ALA A 44 -14.64 1.21 4.86
C ALA A 44 -13.84 1.94 5.92
N ASP A 45 -12.79 1.27 6.40
CA ASP A 45 -11.71 1.88 7.16
C ASP A 45 -10.67 2.51 6.21
N LEU A 46 -10.47 1.91 5.03
CA LEU A 46 -9.57 2.35 3.96
C LEU A 46 -10.25 2.27 2.58
N CYS A 47 -10.19 3.35 1.81
CA CYS A 47 -10.52 3.33 0.38
C CYS A 47 -9.26 2.98 -0.43
N VAL A 48 -9.32 1.90 -1.22
CA VAL A 48 -8.18 1.32 -1.94
C VAL A 48 -8.34 1.52 -3.43
N TYR A 49 -7.32 2.02 -4.10
CA TYR A 49 -7.21 2.05 -5.55
C TYR A 49 -6.18 1.03 -6.00
N LYS A 50 -6.56 0.14 -6.91
CA LYS A 50 -5.64 -0.80 -7.53
C LYS A 50 -4.88 -0.08 -8.64
N VAL A 51 -3.57 0.02 -8.49
CA VAL A 51 -2.70 0.60 -9.53
C VAL A 51 -2.20 -0.48 -10.49
N ASP A 52 -1.93 -0.08 -11.74
CA ASP A 52 -1.47 -0.99 -12.79
C ASP A 52 0.05 -1.18 -12.81
N TYR A 53 0.79 -0.24 -12.21
CA TYR A 53 2.25 -0.25 -12.22
C TYR A 53 2.83 -0.13 -10.81
N SER A 54 3.84 -0.94 -10.52
CA SER A 54 4.62 -0.90 -9.28
C SER A 54 5.14 0.50 -8.91
N SER A 55 5.52 1.31 -9.91
CA SER A 55 5.97 2.69 -9.70
C SER A 55 4.88 3.65 -9.20
N GLN A 56 3.60 3.27 -9.34
CA GLN A 56 2.45 4.06 -8.89
C GLN A 56 1.95 3.67 -7.51
N ALA A 57 2.42 2.55 -6.96
CA ALA A 57 2.01 2.12 -5.63
C ALA A 57 2.42 3.18 -4.60
N GLY A 58 1.51 3.43 -3.66
CA GLY A 58 1.62 4.56 -2.75
C GLY A 58 2.25 4.19 -1.42
N LYS A 59 2.32 5.13 -0.49
CA LYS A 59 2.95 4.92 0.82
C LYS A 59 1.89 4.83 1.90
N ASN A 60 1.33 3.63 2.08
CA ASN A 60 0.27 3.41 3.08
C ASN A 60 -0.88 4.42 2.92
N ASP A 61 -1.25 4.72 1.68
CA ASP A 61 -2.23 5.75 1.31
C ASP A 61 -3.45 5.15 0.58
N GLY A 62 -3.49 3.82 0.44
CA GLY A 62 -4.54 3.09 -0.26
C GLY A 62 -4.25 2.79 -1.73
N ASN A 63 -3.11 3.21 -2.29
CA ASN A 63 -2.72 2.82 -3.65
C ASN A 63 -1.97 1.49 -3.63
N TRP A 64 -2.65 0.41 -4.00
CA TRP A 64 -2.12 -0.95 -3.93
C TRP A 64 -1.71 -1.47 -5.29
N PHE A 65 -0.45 -1.93 -5.38
CA PHE A 65 0.01 -2.72 -6.51
C PHE A 65 0.02 -4.19 -6.11
N PHE A 66 -0.77 -5.01 -6.78
CA PHE A 66 -0.80 -6.45 -6.53
C PHE A 66 0.37 -7.11 -7.25
N VAL A 67 1.16 -7.89 -6.51
CA VAL A 67 2.27 -8.68 -7.06
C VAL A 67 1.90 -10.15 -7.13
N ASP A 68 2.57 -10.89 -8.01
CA ASP A 68 2.32 -12.33 -8.22
C ASP A 68 3.11 -13.24 -7.28
N TYR A 69 4.09 -12.70 -6.55
CA TYR A 69 4.95 -13.48 -5.66
C TYR A 69 5.04 -12.84 -4.27
N SER A 70 4.89 -13.66 -3.23
CA SER A 70 4.92 -13.21 -1.84
C SER A 70 6.23 -12.53 -1.44
N SER A 71 7.35 -12.89 -2.09
CA SER A 71 8.67 -12.29 -1.84
C SER A 71 8.81 -10.86 -2.37
N GLN A 72 7.89 -10.40 -3.22
CA GLN A 72 7.88 -9.06 -3.79
C GLN A 72 6.99 -8.08 -3.02
N ALA A 73 6.15 -8.59 -2.11
CA ALA A 73 5.19 -7.78 -1.38
C ALA A 73 5.79 -7.18 -0.11
N ASP A 74 5.35 -5.98 0.21
CA ASP A 74 5.58 -5.36 1.51
C ASP A 74 4.57 -5.88 2.55
N LYS A 75 3.37 -6.28 2.09
CA LYS A 75 2.31 -6.85 2.93
C LYS A 75 1.61 -8.04 2.26
N LYS A 76 1.43 -9.10 3.01
CA LYS A 76 0.58 -10.23 2.65
C LYS A 76 -0.83 -10.01 3.19
N ILE A 77 -1.81 -10.08 2.30
CA ILE A 77 -3.19 -9.77 2.60
C ILE A 77 -4.03 -11.01 2.40
N PHE A 78 -4.86 -11.33 3.38
CA PHE A 78 -5.91 -12.35 3.25
C PHE A 78 -7.27 -11.66 3.15
N PHE A 79 -8.02 -11.96 2.09
CA PHE A 79 -9.39 -11.51 1.94
C PHE A 79 -10.30 -12.48 2.71
N THR A 80 -10.92 -12.00 3.79
CA THR A 80 -11.89 -12.79 4.56
C THR A 80 -13.31 -12.51 4.08
N ASP A 81 -14.17 -13.53 4.18
CA ASP A 81 -15.61 -13.43 3.91
C ASP A 81 -16.40 -12.83 5.08
N TYR A 82 -15.76 -12.63 6.26
CA TYR A 82 -16.45 -12.18 7.46
C TYR A 82 -15.83 -10.90 8.02
N ALA A 83 -16.63 -9.83 8.06
CA ALA A 83 -16.23 -8.54 8.62
C ALA A 83 -15.73 -8.59 10.07
N SER A 84 -16.20 -9.57 10.86
CA SER A 84 -15.77 -9.79 12.25
C SER A 84 -14.36 -10.37 12.38
N GLN A 85 -13.82 -10.97 11.31
CA GLN A 85 -12.49 -11.57 11.28
C GLN A 85 -11.43 -10.64 10.68
N ALA A 86 -11.86 -9.50 10.12
CA ALA A 86 -10.98 -8.56 9.45
C ALA A 86 -10.33 -7.57 10.41
N ASP A 87 -9.05 -7.30 10.18
CA ASP A 87 -8.34 -6.23 10.85
C ASP A 87 -8.75 -4.87 10.24
N VAL A 88 -8.95 -4.84 8.90
CA VAL A 88 -9.31 -3.63 8.14
C VAL A 88 -10.44 -3.90 7.15
N LYS A 89 -11.45 -3.05 7.14
CA LYS A 89 -12.48 -3.03 6.09
C LYS A 89 -12.04 -2.14 4.94
N ILE A 90 -12.04 -2.66 3.71
CA ILE A 90 -11.62 -1.91 2.53
C ILE A 90 -12.77 -1.74 1.55
N TYR A 91 -12.75 -0.64 0.80
CA TYR A 91 -13.61 -0.44 -0.36
C TYR A 91 -12.74 -0.09 -1.56
N PHE A 92 -12.90 -0.82 -2.67
CA PHE A 92 -12.18 -0.50 -3.90
C PHE A 92 -12.83 0.68 -4.61
N VAL A 93 -12.02 1.69 -4.94
CA VAL A 93 -12.45 2.90 -5.65
C VAL A 93 -11.96 2.88 -7.09
N ASP A 94 -12.66 3.61 -7.96
CA ASP A 94 -12.32 3.69 -9.39
C ASP A 94 -11.25 4.73 -9.71
N TYR A 95 -11.01 5.69 -8.80
CA TYR A 95 -10.05 6.77 -9.02
C TYR A 95 -9.07 6.90 -7.86
N ARG A 96 -7.79 7.07 -8.21
CA ARG A 96 -6.71 7.34 -7.26
C ARG A 96 -7.01 8.51 -6.31
N SER A 97 -7.69 9.55 -6.77
CA SER A 97 -8.06 10.70 -5.93
C SER A 97 -9.00 10.36 -4.78
N GLN A 98 -9.66 9.20 -4.81
CA GLN A 98 -10.60 8.75 -3.79
C GLN A 98 -9.93 7.89 -2.70
N THR A 99 -8.65 7.54 -2.83
CA THR A 99 -7.92 6.78 -1.80
C THR A 99 -7.75 7.61 -0.55
N LYS A 100 -8.14 7.04 0.59
CA LYS A 100 -8.00 7.69 1.90
C LYS A 100 -8.20 6.69 3.03
N TRP A 101 -7.44 6.87 4.10
CA TRP A 101 -7.76 6.29 5.39
C TRP A 101 -8.92 7.05 6.03
N LYS A 102 -10.03 6.36 6.27
CA LYS A 102 -11.15 6.87 7.07
C LYS A 102 -10.89 6.69 8.57
N LYS A 103 -10.24 5.59 8.94
CA LYS A 103 -9.80 5.29 10.31
C LYS A 103 -8.29 5.31 10.41
N LYS A 104 -7.75 6.47 10.81
CA LYS A 104 -6.29 6.68 10.89
C LYS A 104 -5.64 5.82 11.98
N GLU A 105 -6.39 5.49 13.02
CA GLU A 105 -5.97 4.60 14.11
C GLU A 105 -5.61 3.19 13.64
N LYS A 106 -6.03 2.76 12.44
CA LYS A 106 -5.68 1.45 11.85
C LYS A 106 -4.49 1.49 10.89
N MET A 107 -3.96 2.67 10.56
CA MET A 107 -2.86 2.82 9.60
C MET A 107 -1.61 2.02 9.97
N TYR A 108 -1.39 1.79 11.27
CA TYR A 108 -0.22 1.05 11.76
C TYR A 108 -0.13 -0.39 11.28
N LEU A 109 -1.25 -1.00 10.88
CA LEU A 109 -1.28 -2.37 10.33
C LEU A 109 -0.49 -2.48 9.01
N PHE A 110 -0.28 -1.36 8.32
CA PHE A 110 0.36 -1.27 7.01
C PHE A 110 1.74 -0.60 7.03
N TYR A 111 2.34 -0.36 8.21
CA TYR A 111 3.75 0.06 8.36
C TYR A 111 4.71 -1.11 8.57
#